data_AF-A0A7X8Z8Q1-F1
#
_entry.id   AF-A0A7X8Z8Q1-F1
#
_cell.length_a   1.000
_cell.length_b   1.000
_cell.length_c   1.000
_cell.angle_alpha   90.00
_cell.angle_beta   90.00
_cell.angle_gamma   90.00
#
_symmetry.space_group_name_H-M   'P 1'
#
loop_
_entity.id
_entity.type
_entity.pdbx_description
1 polymer ?
#
loop_
_entity_poly.entity_id
_entity_poly.type
_entity_poly.pdbx_seq_one_letter_code
_entity_poly.pdbx_strand_id
1 'polypeptide(L)'
;MADNWYVILELEFDPPVEDEQKIADKIDERAKFWSTHFNDFKMGAQYRAWHQNIPQIKKDMIGAANIRKQLAADACTIVYGPVDKLLKTIGRKGNITADEGDKLSKKLKISVDVVKKRAAKLGIKWDTSGGSKDYQATYDKYYKTKPQNASSFDGMKQMLSSFNVDNLYDFLYVNTTVKNANRLPCETLRQRAA
;
A
#
# COMPACT_ATOMS: atom_id res chain seq x y z
N MET A 1 -9.87 -28.84 1.60
CA MET A 1 -9.06 -27.78 0.96
C MET A 1 -8.01 -28.51 0.16
N ALA A 2 -7.82 -28.17 -1.12
CA ALA A 2 -6.77 -28.79 -1.91
C ALA A 2 -5.44 -28.17 -1.45
N ASP A 3 -4.83 -28.78 -0.43
CA ASP A 3 -3.60 -28.25 0.14
C ASP A 3 -2.49 -28.41 -0.90
N ASN A 4 -1.89 -27.28 -1.29
CA ASN A 4 -0.83 -27.29 -2.29
C ASN A 4 0.50 -27.70 -1.66
N TRP A 5 1.18 -28.68 -2.26
CA TRP A 5 2.44 -29.21 -1.74
C TRP A 5 3.56 -28.17 -1.62
N TYR A 6 3.65 -27.16 -2.51
CA TYR A 6 4.61 -26.07 -2.35
C TYR A 6 4.35 -25.23 -1.10
N VAL A 7 3.08 -25.02 -0.76
CA VAL A 7 2.69 -24.27 0.43
C VAL A 7 2.94 -25.08 1.70
N ILE A 8 2.61 -26.38 1.68
CA ILE A 8 2.83 -27.29 2.81
C ILE A 8 4.32 -27.48 3.12
N LEU A 9 5.14 -27.63 2.08
CA LEU A 9 6.58 -27.82 2.21
C LEU A 9 7.33 -26.50 2.45
N GLU A 10 6.62 -25.37 2.42
CA GLU A 10 7.19 -24.01 2.47
C GLU A 10 8.34 -23.83 1.45
N LEU A 11 8.15 -24.37 0.24
CA LEU A 11 9.11 -24.26 -0.84
C LEU A 11 8.98 -22.91 -1.54
N GLU A 12 10.09 -22.38 -2.05
CA GLU A 12 10.05 -21.21 -2.93
C GLU A 12 9.29 -21.55 -4.22
N PHE A 13 8.24 -20.79 -4.49
CA PHE A 13 7.37 -20.95 -5.66
C PHE A 13 7.54 -19.82 -6.70
N ASP A 14 8.35 -18.79 -6.42
CA ASP A 14 8.66 -17.67 -7.33
C ASP A 14 10.10 -17.16 -7.11
N PRO A 15 11.13 -17.77 -7.74
CA PRO A 15 11.05 -18.82 -8.76
C PRO A 15 10.79 -20.22 -8.18
N PRO A 16 10.11 -21.12 -8.93
CA PRO A 16 9.85 -22.48 -8.46
C PRO A 16 11.14 -23.28 -8.34
N VAL A 17 11.33 -23.96 -7.20
CA VAL A 17 12.41 -24.95 -7.06
C VAL A 17 12.17 -26.07 -8.07
N GLU A 18 13.07 -26.23 -9.05
CA GLU A 18 13.02 -27.31 -10.05
C GLU A 18 13.89 -28.53 -9.67
N ASP A 19 14.84 -28.34 -8.73
CA ASP A 19 15.75 -29.38 -8.25
C ASP A 19 15.00 -30.48 -7.48
N GLU A 20 14.91 -31.67 -8.07
CA GLU A 20 14.23 -32.83 -7.47
C GLU A 20 14.84 -33.22 -6.14
N GLN A 21 16.17 -33.09 -6.02
CA GLN A 21 16.93 -33.46 -4.84
C GLN A 21 16.69 -32.47 -3.69
N LYS A 22 16.64 -31.16 -3.98
CA LYS A 22 16.25 -30.16 -2.96
C LYS A 22 14.82 -30.37 -2.48
N ILE A 23 13.90 -30.73 -3.37
CA ILE A 23 12.52 -31.05 -3.00
C ILE A 23 12.49 -32.31 -2.12
N ALA A 24 13.24 -33.35 -2.47
CA ALA A 24 13.35 -34.58 -1.68
C ALA A 24 13.88 -34.29 -0.27
N ASP A 25 14.98 -33.54 -0.17
CA ASP A 25 15.58 -33.16 1.10
C ASP A 25 14.59 -32.36 1.97
N LYS A 26 13.81 -31.46 1.34
CA LYS A 26 12.83 -30.65 2.07
C LYS A 26 11.60 -31.43 2.50
N ILE A 27 11.16 -32.41 1.71
CA ILE A 27 10.13 -33.37 2.12
C ILE A 27 10.62 -34.16 3.34
N ASP A 28 11.86 -34.64 3.33
CA ASP A 28 12.39 -35.45 4.43
C ASP A 28 12.63 -34.61 5.71
N GLU A 29 13.08 -33.36 5.59
CA GLU A 29 13.13 -32.43 6.73
C GLU A 29 11.74 -32.17 7.32
N ARG A 30 10.75 -31.85 6.46
CA ARG A 30 9.38 -31.57 6.90
C ARG A 30 8.70 -32.81 7.47
N ALA A 31 8.96 -33.98 6.92
CA ALA A 31 8.50 -35.26 7.46
C ALA A 31 8.96 -35.47 8.90
N LYS A 32 10.26 -35.25 9.18
CA LYS A 32 10.83 -35.33 10.54
C LYS A 32 10.23 -34.28 11.47
N PHE A 33 10.02 -33.06 10.97
CA PHE A 33 9.38 -32.00 11.73
C PHE A 33 7.95 -32.37 12.11
N TRP A 34 7.13 -32.82 11.15
CA TRP A 34 5.75 -33.21 11.38
C TRP A 34 5.64 -34.37 12.37
N SER A 35 6.45 -35.42 12.21
CA SER A 35 6.41 -36.59 13.08
C SER A 35 6.76 -36.26 14.54
N THR A 36 7.66 -35.30 14.75
CA THR A 36 8.04 -34.82 16.08
C THR A 36 6.95 -33.93 16.70
N HIS A 37 6.18 -33.21 15.86
CA HIS A 37 5.13 -32.28 16.30
C HIS A 37 3.72 -32.87 16.25
N PHE A 38 3.54 -34.19 16.12
CA PHE A 38 2.21 -34.81 16.14
C PHE A 38 1.41 -34.51 17.41
N ASN A 39 2.09 -34.29 18.54
CA ASN A 39 1.44 -33.96 19.81
C ASN A 39 1.11 -32.47 19.96
N ASP A 40 1.33 -31.65 18.94
CA ASP A 40 0.92 -30.25 18.92
C ASP A 40 -0.61 -30.15 18.99
N PHE A 41 -1.11 -29.44 20.01
CA PHE A 41 -2.54 -29.28 20.29
C PHE A 41 -3.29 -28.56 19.16
N LYS A 42 -2.63 -27.67 18.42
CA LYS A 42 -3.27 -26.89 17.34
C LYS A 42 -3.09 -27.52 15.97
N MET A 43 -1.86 -27.94 15.65
CA MET A 43 -1.50 -28.37 14.30
C MET A 43 -1.23 -29.88 14.18
N GLY A 44 -1.29 -30.64 15.27
CA GLY A 44 -0.94 -32.07 15.27
C GLY A 44 -1.81 -32.93 14.34
N ALA A 45 -3.08 -32.59 14.13
CA ALA A 45 -3.94 -33.28 13.16
C ALA A 45 -3.51 -33.00 11.71
N GLN A 46 -3.10 -31.76 11.41
CA GLN A 46 -2.62 -31.37 10.08
C GLN A 46 -1.25 -32.00 9.79
N TYR A 47 -0.32 -31.98 10.75
CA TYR A 47 0.97 -32.63 10.61
C TYR A 47 0.86 -34.13 10.35
N ARG A 48 -0.08 -34.83 11.02
CA ARG A 48 -0.35 -36.25 10.73
C ARG A 48 -0.87 -36.45 9.30
N ALA A 49 -1.82 -35.61 8.87
CA ALA A 49 -2.37 -35.68 7.51
C ALA A 49 -1.29 -35.42 6.43
N TRP A 50 -0.44 -34.42 6.61
CA TRP A 50 0.65 -34.13 5.67
C TRP A 50 1.71 -35.23 5.67
N HIS A 51 2.05 -35.78 6.83
CA HIS A 51 2.98 -36.90 6.93
C HIS A 51 2.44 -38.16 6.23
N GLN A 52 1.14 -38.47 6.35
CA GLN A 52 0.53 -39.59 5.63
C GLN A 52 0.54 -39.39 4.11
N ASN A 53 0.49 -38.14 3.64
CA ASN A 53 0.52 -37.80 2.22
C ASN A 53 1.93 -37.74 1.62
N ILE A 54 3.01 -37.96 2.38
CA ILE A 54 4.40 -37.96 1.86
C ILE A 54 4.59 -38.81 0.59
N PRO A 55 4.05 -40.04 0.50
CA PRO A 55 4.20 -40.84 -0.73
C PRO A 55 3.53 -40.18 -1.94
N GLN A 56 2.38 -39.53 -1.73
CA GLN A 56 1.67 -38.80 -2.77
C GLN A 56 2.41 -37.51 -3.16
N ILE A 57 2.94 -36.78 -2.18
CA ILE A 57 3.79 -35.60 -2.41
C ILE A 57 5.02 -35.98 -3.24
N LYS A 58 5.71 -37.07 -2.86
CA LYS A 58 6.85 -37.58 -3.63
C LYS A 58 6.41 -37.97 -5.05
N LYS A 59 5.24 -38.58 -5.26
CA LYS A 59 4.75 -38.93 -6.60
C LYS A 59 4.39 -37.72 -7.47
N ASP A 60 3.77 -36.69 -6.87
CA ASP A 60 3.32 -35.49 -7.57
C ASP A 60 4.48 -34.52 -7.87
N MET A 61 5.48 -34.48 -6.97
CA MET A 61 6.64 -33.60 -7.05
C MET A 61 7.93 -34.30 -7.46
N ILE A 62 8.04 -35.62 -7.52
CA ILE A 62 9.28 -36.35 -7.88
C ILE A 62 8.89 -37.55 -8.77
N GLY A 63 9.40 -37.56 -10.01
CA GLY A 63 9.13 -38.62 -10.97
C GLY A 63 8.23 -38.21 -12.13
N ALA A 64 7.76 -39.20 -12.89
CA ALA A 64 7.23 -39.04 -14.25
C ALA A 64 5.95 -38.20 -14.39
N ALA A 65 5.16 -38.04 -13.31
CA ALA A 65 3.94 -37.22 -13.34
C ALA A 65 4.23 -35.70 -13.25
N ASN A 66 5.37 -35.33 -12.66
CA ASN A 66 5.90 -33.97 -12.47
C ASN A 66 4.91 -32.81 -12.72
N ILE A 67 3.94 -32.63 -11.82
CA ILE A 67 3.01 -31.49 -11.88
C ILE A 67 3.57 -30.25 -11.16
N ARG A 68 4.90 -30.19 -10.93
CA ARG A 68 5.57 -29.10 -10.19
C ARG A 68 5.22 -27.71 -10.71
N LYS A 69 5.21 -27.53 -12.04
CA LYS A 69 4.90 -26.23 -12.66
C LYS A 69 3.46 -25.78 -12.40
N GLN A 70 2.52 -26.72 -12.41
CA GLN A 70 1.12 -26.44 -12.14
C GLN A 70 0.89 -26.21 -10.64
N LEU A 71 1.50 -27.02 -9.78
CA LEU A 71 1.48 -26.82 -8.33
C LEU A 71 2.12 -25.48 -7.93
N ALA A 72 3.23 -25.08 -8.53
CA ALA A 72 3.84 -23.78 -8.28
C ALA A 72 2.94 -22.62 -8.72
N ALA A 73 2.27 -22.74 -9.87
CA ALA A 73 1.32 -21.74 -10.34
C ALA A 73 0.08 -21.66 -9.44
N ASP A 74 -0.43 -22.79 -8.95
CA ASP A 74 -1.54 -22.84 -8.00
C ASP A 74 -1.13 -22.28 -6.63
N ALA A 75 0.09 -22.56 -6.15
CA ALA A 75 0.63 -22.00 -4.91
C ALA A 75 0.77 -20.48 -5.02
N CYS A 76 1.31 -19.99 -6.15
CA CYS A 76 1.32 -18.57 -6.48
C CYS A 76 -0.09 -17.98 -6.44
N THR A 77 -1.10 -18.69 -6.95
CA THR A 77 -2.49 -18.20 -6.99
C THR A 77 -3.13 -18.21 -5.60
N ILE A 78 -2.82 -19.19 -4.75
CA ILE A 78 -3.31 -19.25 -3.37
C ILE A 78 -2.69 -18.12 -2.53
N VAL A 79 -1.37 -17.92 -2.63
CA VAL A 79 -0.64 -16.92 -1.83
C VAL A 79 -0.86 -15.50 -2.37
N TYR A 80 -0.77 -15.32 -3.69
CA TYR A 80 -0.95 -14.01 -4.31
C TYR A 80 -2.38 -13.69 -4.72
N GLY A 81 -3.31 -14.64 -4.73
CA GLY A 81 -4.72 -14.36 -5.08
C GLY A 81 -5.36 -13.27 -4.22
N PRO A 82 -5.22 -13.31 -2.88
CA PRO A 82 -5.66 -12.22 -2.00
C PRO A 82 -4.92 -10.90 -2.28
N VAL A 83 -3.61 -10.96 -2.56
CA VAL A 83 -2.77 -9.81 -2.90
C VAL A 83 -3.28 -9.15 -4.19
N ASP A 84 -3.47 -9.93 -5.24
CA ASP A 84 -3.94 -9.48 -6.54
C ASP A 84 -5.35 -8.90 -6.47
N LYS A 85 -6.24 -9.48 -5.65
CA LYS A 85 -7.59 -8.96 -5.44
C LYS A 85 -7.55 -7.57 -4.77
N LEU A 86 -6.67 -7.39 -3.79
CA LEU A 86 -6.46 -6.10 -3.14
C LEU A 86 -5.80 -5.10 -4.09
N LEU A 87 -4.78 -5.51 -4.85
CA LEU A 87 -4.14 -4.70 -5.88
C LEU A 87 -5.14 -4.24 -6.93
N LYS A 88 -6.00 -5.13 -7.44
CA LYS A 88 -7.09 -4.77 -8.37
C LYS A 88 -8.07 -3.77 -7.76
N THR A 89 -8.36 -3.89 -6.46
CA THR A 89 -9.28 -2.98 -5.77
C THR A 89 -8.68 -1.58 -5.61
N ILE A 90 -7.40 -1.50 -5.26
CA ILE A 90 -6.68 -0.22 -5.10
C ILE A 90 -6.40 0.41 -6.47
N GLY A 91 -5.94 -0.41 -7.43
CA GLY A 91 -5.64 -0.02 -8.81
C GLY A 91 -6.86 0.39 -9.65
N ARG A 92 -8.11 0.22 -9.17
CA ARG A 92 -9.30 0.82 -9.80
C ARG A 92 -9.20 2.34 -9.93
N LYS A 93 -8.43 2.99 -9.07
CA LYS A 93 -8.15 4.42 -9.13
C LYS A 93 -7.13 4.80 -10.22
N GLY A 94 -6.65 3.83 -11.01
CA GLY A 94 -5.68 4.01 -12.09
C GLY A 94 -4.23 3.78 -11.65
N ASN A 95 -3.88 4.19 -10.43
CA ASN A 95 -2.50 4.13 -9.91
C ASN A 95 -2.47 3.54 -8.50
N ILE A 96 -1.36 2.90 -8.13
CA ILE A 96 -1.06 2.51 -6.73
C ILE A 96 0.05 3.42 -6.20
N THR A 97 -0.21 4.13 -5.12
CA THR A 97 0.81 4.95 -4.46
C THR A 97 1.79 4.11 -3.64
N ALA A 98 3.00 4.62 -3.43
CA ALA A 98 4.01 3.95 -2.57
C ALA A 98 3.47 3.65 -1.15
N ASP A 99 2.71 4.58 -0.56
CA ASP A 99 2.09 4.39 0.76
C ASP A 99 1.06 3.25 0.78
N GLU A 100 0.26 3.12 -0.28
CA GLU A 100 -0.70 2.02 -0.43
C GLU A 100 0.03 0.68 -0.62
N GLY A 101 1.11 0.68 -1.39
CA GLY A 101 2.01 -0.46 -1.55
C GLY A 101 2.64 -0.92 -0.23
N ASP A 102 3.15 0.01 0.57
CA ASP A 102 3.78 -0.28 1.87
C ASP A 102 2.75 -0.76 2.91
N LYS A 103 1.56 -0.15 2.94
CA LYS A 103 0.46 -0.62 3.79
C LYS A 103 0.03 -2.03 3.41
N LEU A 104 -0.01 -2.33 2.10
CA LEU A 104 -0.37 -3.66 1.60
C LEU A 104 0.69 -4.69 1.98
N SER A 105 1.97 -4.35 1.81
CA SER A 105 3.13 -5.17 2.22
C SER A 105 3.06 -5.51 3.72
N LYS A 106 2.87 -4.51 4.58
CA LYS A 106 2.76 -4.72 6.04
C LYS A 106 1.55 -5.57 6.43
N LYS A 107 0.40 -5.35 5.77
CA LYS A 107 -0.83 -6.11 6.05
C LYS A 107 -0.71 -7.57 5.65
N LEU A 108 -0.06 -7.85 4.53
CA LEU A 108 0.09 -9.21 3.99
C LEU A 108 1.38 -9.90 4.44
N LYS A 109 2.27 -9.18 5.13
CA LYS A 109 3.62 -9.64 5.53
C LYS A 109 4.45 -10.14 4.34
N ILE A 110 4.29 -9.50 3.18
CA ILE A 110 4.98 -9.82 1.93
C ILE A 110 5.87 -8.63 1.56
N SER A 111 7.04 -8.86 0.96
CA SER A 111 7.94 -7.79 0.57
C SER A 111 7.32 -6.85 -0.47
N VAL A 112 7.66 -5.56 -0.37
CA VAL A 112 7.17 -4.52 -1.29
C VAL A 112 7.59 -4.82 -2.73
N ASP A 113 8.74 -5.46 -2.95
CA ASP A 113 9.19 -5.85 -4.29
C ASP A 113 8.31 -6.92 -4.93
N VAL A 114 7.83 -7.88 -4.15
CA VAL A 114 6.86 -8.88 -4.65
C VAL A 114 5.55 -8.18 -5.00
N VAL A 115 5.10 -7.24 -4.17
CA VAL A 115 3.89 -6.43 -4.46
C VAL A 115 4.05 -5.63 -5.76
N LYS A 116 5.21 -5.02 -6.00
CA LYS A 116 5.52 -4.30 -7.25
C LYS A 116 5.53 -5.23 -8.46
N LYS A 117 6.18 -6.40 -8.36
CA LYS A 117 6.19 -7.41 -9.45
C LYS A 117 4.77 -7.87 -9.79
N ARG A 118 3.93 -8.12 -8.79
CA ARG A 118 2.51 -8.50 -9.00
C ARG A 118 1.70 -7.36 -9.61
N ALA A 119 1.87 -6.13 -9.13
CA ALA A 119 1.20 -4.95 -9.70
C ALA A 119 1.56 -4.75 -11.18
N ALA A 120 2.85 -4.91 -11.54
CA ALA A 120 3.32 -4.85 -12.92
C ALA A 120 2.70 -5.96 -13.78
N LYS A 121 2.64 -7.20 -13.26
CA LYS A 121 2.01 -8.34 -13.94
C LYS A 121 0.50 -8.13 -14.16
N LEU A 122 -0.16 -7.34 -13.32
CA LEU A 122 -1.57 -6.94 -13.44
C LEU A 122 -1.78 -5.70 -14.32
N GLY A 123 -0.71 -5.10 -14.86
CA GLY A 123 -0.79 -3.88 -15.67
C GLY A 123 -1.14 -2.61 -14.90
N ILE A 124 -0.97 -2.61 -13.57
CA ILE A 124 -1.29 -1.47 -12.72
C ILE A 124 -0.09 -0.53 -12.65
N LYS A 125 -0.30 0.76 -12.93
CA LYS A 125 0.77 1.77 -12.84
C LYS A 125 1.12 2.03 -11.38
N TRP A 126 2.40 1.90 -11.06
CA TRP A 126 2.93 2.26 -9.75
C TRP A 126 3.27 3.75 -9.74
N ASP A 127 2.62 4.49 -8.86
CA ASP A 127 2.91 5.90 -8.65
C ASP A 127 4.16 6.02 -7.77
N THR A 128 5.30 6.25 -8.41
CA THR A 128 6.55 6.63 -7.73
C THR A 128 6.47 8.04 -7.16
N SER A 129 5.46 8.82 -7.54
CA SER A 129 5.08 10.08 -6.93
C SER A 129 4.36 9.78 -5.61
N GLY A 130 5.08 9.19 -4.66
CA GLY A 130 4.60 9.04 -3.30
C GLY A 130 4.32 10.42 -2.74
N GLY A 131 3.06 10.87 -2.80
CA GLY A 131 2.54 12.03 -2.07
C GLY A 131 3.35 13.32 -2.15
N SER A 132 4.30 13.47 -3.07
CA SER A 132 5.04 14.71 -3.27
C SER A 132 4.10 15.64 -4.02
N LYS A 133 3.13 16.19 -3.29
CA LYS A 133 2.71 17.56 -3.56
C LYS A 133 4.01 18.32 -3.53
N ASP A 134 4.48 18.67 -4.71
CA ASP A 134 5.71 19.40 -4.87
C ASP A 134 5.46 20.79 -4.26
N TYR A 135 5.66 20.87 -2.94
CA TYR A 135 5.46 22.06 -2.15
C TYR A 135 6.36 23.16 -2.68
N GLN A 136 7.53 22.78 -3.22
CA GLN A 136 8.44 23.67 -3.92
C GLN A 136 7.81 24.18 -5.22
N ALA A 137 7.26 23.32 -6.08
CA ALA A 137 6.57 23.80 -7.30
C ALA A 137 5.33 24.66 -7.00
N THR A 138 4.59 24.35 -5.93
CA THR A 138 3.43 25.14 -5.49
C THR A 138 3.87 26.50 -4.93
N TYR A 139 4.95 26.51 -4.14
CA TYR A 139 5.57 27.73 -3.64
C TYR A 139 6.12 28.59 -4.79
N ASP A 140 6.83 27.96 -5.72
CA ASP A 140 7.41 28.61 -6.89
C ASP A 140 6.34 29.25 -7.80
N LYS A 141 5.18 28.60 -7.94
CA LYS A 141 4.07 29.10 -8.77
C LYS A 141 3.29 30.26 -8.13
N TYR A 142 3.05 30.23 -6.82
CA TYR A 142 2.10 31.15 -6.17
C TYR A 142 2.74 32.14 -5.20
N TYR A 143 3.94 31.86 -4.68
CA TYR A 143 4.53 32.60 -3.56
C TYR A 143 5.97 33.10 -3.79
N LYS A 144 6.71 32.55 -4.76
CA LYS A 144 8.11 32.95 -5.04
C LYS A 144 8.24 34.35 -5.66
N THR A 145 7.27 34.75 -6.47
CA THR A 145 7.22 36.10 -7.03
C THR A 145 6.25 36.96 -6.22
N LYS A 146 6.65 38.18 -5.86
CA LYS A 146 5.76 39.15 -5.20
C LYS A 146 4.48 39.28 -6.06
N PRO A 147 3.28 39.09 -5.49
CA PRO A 147 2.03 39.16 -6.25
C PRO A 147 1.93 40.49 -6.99
N GLN A 148 1.40 40.45 -8.22
CA GLN A 148 1.38 41.61 -9.14
C GLN A 148 0.76 42.89 -8.55
N ASN A 149 -0.12 42.75 -7.54
CA ASN A 149 -0.80 43.86 -6.86
C ASN A 149 -0.36 44.07 -5.41
N ALA A 150 0.72 43.43 -4.95
CA ALA A 150 1.17 43.55 -3.56
C ALA A 150 1.62 44.99 -3.20
N SER A 151 2.15 45.75 -4.17
CA SER A 151 2.47 47.17 -3.96
C SER A 151 1.23 48.03 -3.71
N SER A 152 0.09 47.69 -4.33
CA SER A 152 -1.19 48.35 -4.06
C SER A 152 -1.68 48.04 -2.64
N PHE A 153 -1.43 46.83 -2.14
CA PHE A 153 -1.73 46.44 -0.76
C PHE A 153 -0.86 47.18 0.27
N ASP A 154 0.42 47.40 -0.05
CA ASP A 154 1.32 48.20 0.80
C ASP A 154 0.82 49.65 0.94
N GLY A 155 0.29 50.25 -0.14
CA GLY A 155 -0.38 51.56 -0.09
C GLY A 155 -1.68 51.55 0.73
N MET A 156 -2.46 50.47 0.65
CA MET A 156 -3.68 50.31 1.47
C MET A 156 -3.37 50.20 2.97
N LYS A 157 -2.25 49.59 3.37
CA LYS A 157 -1.86 49.53 4.79
C LYS A 157 -1.72 50.91 5.41
N GLN A 158 -1.14 51.87 4.68
CA GLN A 158 -1.03 53.25 5.18
C GLN A 158 -2.40 53.89 5.38
N MET A 159 -3.36 53.61 4.51
CA MET A 159 -4.74 54.09 4.66
C MET A 159 -5.45 53.43 5.85
N LEU A 160 -5.23 52.13 6.08
CA LEU A 160 -5.80 51.39 7.20
C LEU A 160 -5.26 51.86 8.56
N SER A 161 -3.98 52.22 8.65
CA SER A 161 -3.38 52.76 9.87
C SER A 161 -4.06 54.05 10.35
N SER A 162 -4.59 54.88 9.45
CA SER A 162 -5.37 56.07 9.81
C SER A 162 -6.67 55.74 10.56
N PHE A 163 -7.18 54.52 10.41
CA PHE A 163 -8.34 53.99 11.13
C PHE A 163 -7.95 53.11 12.33
N ASN A 164 -6.65 53.04 12.67
CA ASN A 164 -6.11 52.22 13.76
C ASN A 164 -6.44 50.72 13.62
N VAL A 165 -6.43 50.20 12.39
CA VAL A 165 -6.69 48.79 12.06
C VAL A 165 -5.56 48.19 11.22
N ASP A 166 -5.24 46.92 11.47
CA ASP A 166 -4.07 46.24 10.89
C ASP A 166 -4.34 45.58 9.53
N ASN A 167 -5.61 45.29 9.21
CA ASN A 167 -6.00 44.62 7.98
C ASN A 167 -7.43 44.99 7.53
N LEU A 168 -7.76 44.66 6.29
CA LEU A 168 -9.06 44.98 5.68
C LEU A 168 -10.24 44.32 6.40
N TYR A 169 -10.04 43.14 7.01
CA TYR A 169 -11.11 42.47 7.75
C TYR A 169 -11.46 43.24 9.02
N ASP A 170 -10.45 43.74 9.74
CA ASP A 170 -10.68 44.56 10.93
C ASP A 170 -11.32 45.91 10.57
N PHE A 171 -10.97 46.48 9.41
CA PHE A 171 -11.62 47.68 8.89
C PHE A 171 -13.13 47.49 8.64
N LEU A 172 -13.53 46.39 8.00
CA LEU A 172 -14.94 46.09 7.71
C LEU A 172 -15.81 45.97 8.98
N TYR A 173 -15.17 45.74 10.13
CA TYR A 173 -15.81 45.48 11.42
C TYR A 173 -15.39 46.49 12.52
N VAL A 174 -14.73 47.60 12.17
CA VAL A 174 -14.14 48.56 13.14
C VAL A 174 -15.15 49.16 14.13
N ASN A 175 -16.43 49.24 13.75
CA ASN A 175 -17.53 49.75 14.56
C ASN A 175 -18.49 48.65 15.05
N THR A 176 -18.00 47.42 15.18
CA THR A 176 -18.81 46.27 15.60
C THR A 176 -18.22 45.57 16.81
N THR A 177 -19.00 44.71 17.46
CA THR A 177 -18.53 43.87 18.58
C THR A 177 -17.78 42.61 18.12
N VAL A 178 -17.61 42.42 16.81
CA VAL A 178 -17.03 41.21 16.22
C VAL A 178 -15.50 41.28 16.30
N LYS A 179 -14.90 40.33 17.03
CA LYS A 179 -13.44 40.16 17.12
C LYS A 179 -12.97 39.04 16.18
N ASN A 180 -11.76 39.15 15.64
CA ASN A 180 -11.18 38.19 14.68
C ASN A 180 -12.01 38.04 13.40
N ALA A 181 -12.34 39.17 12.75
CA ALA A 181 -13.13 39.17 11.51
C ALA A 181 -12.49 38.30 10.41
N ASN A 182 -11.16 38.16 10.42
CA ASN A 182 -10.41 37.27 9.53
C ASN A 182 -10.75 35.76 9.65
N ARG A 183 -11.47 35.33 10.69
CA ARG A 183 -11.92 33.94 10.89
C ARG A 183 -13.36 33.70 10.47
N LEU A 184 -14.07 34.73 10.02
CA LEU A 184 -15.45 34.59 9.56
C LEU A 184 -15.52 33.84 8.22
N PRO A 185 -16.65 33.15 7.95
CA PRO A 185 -16.87 32.53 6.65
C PRO A 185 -16.77 33.55 5.51
N CYS A 186 -16.21 33.11 4.38
CA CYS A 186 -16.03 33.95 3.20
C CYS A 186 -17.33 34.64 2.75
N GLU A 187 -18.46 33.93 2.77
CA GLU A 187 -19.77 34.49 2.42
C GLU A 187 -20.17 35.68 3.31
N THR A 188 -19.94 35.59 4.61
CA THR A 188 -20.25 36.66 5.56
C THR A 188 -19.38 37.90 5.32
N LEU A 189 -18.10 37.69 5.02
CA LEU A 189 -17.16 38.77 4.69
C LEU A 189 -17.53 39.45 3.37
N ARG A 190 -17.98 38.69 2.36
CA ARG A 190 -18.42 39.23 1.08
C ARG A 190 -19.71 40.05 1.19
N GLN A 191 -20.68 39.60 1.98
CA GLN A 191 -21.92 40.35 2.22
C GLN A 191 -21.69 41.69 2.92
N ARG A 192 -20.64 41.78 3.75
CA ARG A 192 -20.28 43.01 4.46
C ARG A 192 -19.49 44.00 3.60
N ALA A 193 -18.76 43.50 2.61
CA ALA A 193 -17.94 44.30 1.71
C ALA A 193 -18.68 44.81 0.47
N ALA A 194 -19.89 44.28 0.20
CA ALA A 194 -20.80 44.73 -0.85
C ALA A 194 -21.57 45.98 -0.41
#